data_AF-A0A135YNB2-F1
#
_entry.id   AF-A0A135YNB2-F1
#
_cell.length_a   1.000
_cell.length_b   1.000
_cell.length_c   1.000
_cell.angle_alpha   90.00
_cell.angle_beta   90.00
_cell.angle_gamma   90.00
#
_symmetry.space_group_name_H-M   'P 1'
#
loop_
_entity.id
_entity.type
_entity.pdbx_description
1 polymer ?
#
loop_
_entity_poly.entity_id
_entity_poly.type
_entity_poly.pdbx_seq_one_letter_code
_entity_poly.pdbx_strand_id
1 'polypeptide(L)'
;MSYYVQRGEIMSQNPKVDFLKGNFYEKIGKSELAVEKFVEAAEAGYDKAQLILGQLYDSVGEIEKAENWYKLAFNSGIDYAAFNLGNMYYNNEIYDTALYWYELASQRGILAAKNNLGVIFYILEDYEMSEKILTEAAGEGFSKSYFNLGLLNHELDKEEMSESMYNKGVEASDEDAIYNMAVIEMDRSNYDRAMELYKRLTKKKHINACINLGILLELGDNFNEAEKVYTIAAEEGNAIAQYRLAYILDKKKKESDAIHYYELAVAQDFTLAKYRLANLYNRNNDTDNARIYYKQAADDGVKEAKNNLAGILFEDKNFKEAGKYYKEAIKDGCYNSAENMGDLCRALKEYDLALNYYKMIPDSISCQIKLANIYEKKNDIDNMTNWYKKAADNGDLESCFKLATIYERTGNPKGAIRYYQIAAEHGHDIAKLYAGRLFFLEANYEEAKRYLEGPAQLNNIYALNTMGVMYDNFFKDPKKAIEYYEKAANLKCTESMYNLAQLLFRLYEYDKAERYLKLGTEYGNKRCEYFLAAFYYRKSMDMFKALSNISYENTSELSNDIKILNFIDDHLLMTDFKVSPLMYEELKEDVEPLYIIDIQEDITQYIKPKEVRMAVDQGEVEDLDI
;
A
#
# COMPACT_ATOMS: atom_id res chain seq x y z
N MET A 1 22.58 45.24 58.73
CA MET A 1 21.91 45.36 60.04
C MET A 1 20.86 44.27 60.10
N SER A 2 20.88 43.55 61.22
CA SER A 2 20.15 42.32 61.56
C SER A 2 18.63 42.36 61.33
N TYR A 3 18.08 41.30 60.72
CA TYR A 3 16.72 40.83 60.97
C TYR A 3 16.77 39.35 61.38
N TYR A 4 17.37 39.08 62.53
CA TYR A 4 17.12 37.86 63.30
C TYR A 4 15.72 37.96 63.92
N VAL A 5 14.73 37.30 63.32
CA VAL A 5 13.46 37.02 64.00
C VAL A 5 13.67 35.78 64.88
N GLN A 6 13.59 35.99 66.19
CA GLN A 6 13.54 34.95 67.21
C GLN A 6 12.37 33.99 66.96
N ARG A 7 12.63 32.83 66.36
CA ARG A 7 11.90 31.58 66.68
C ARG A 7 12.82 30.77 67.59
N GLY A 8 12.33 30.39 68.76
CA GLY A 8 13.10 29.65 69.75
C GLY A 8 13.71 28.38 69.15
N GLU A 9 15.02 28.25 69.31
CA GLU A 9 15.85 27.13 68.88
C GLU A 9 15.31 25.81 69.43
N ILE A 10 14.61 25.05 68.58
CA ILE A 10 14.73 23.60 68.61
C ILE A 10 15.55 23.27 67.37
N MET A 11 16.87 23.51 67.42
CA MET A 11 17.76 22.87 66.46
C MET A 11 17.52 21.37 66.57
N SER A 12 17.34 20.71 65.42
CA SER A 12 17.15 19.26 65.37
C SER A 12 18.24 18.57 66.20
N GLN A 13 17.83 17.69 67.12
CA GLN A 13 18.80 16.87 67.87
C GLN A 13 19.50 15.83 66.98
N ASN A 14 18.96 15.56 65.79
CA ASN A 14 19.55 14.63 64.83
C ASN A 14 19.15 14.99 63.39
N PRO A 15 19.93 15.87 62.72
CA PRO A 15 19.61 16.39 61.39
C PRO A 15 19.46 15.30 60.33
N LYS A 16 20.23 14.20 60.47
CA LYS A 16 20.14 13.04 59.59
C LYS A 16 18.80 12.31 59.72
N VAL A 17 18.23 12.23 60.91
CA VAL A 17 16.91 11.60 61.13
C VAL A 17 15.81 12.44 60.49
N ASP A 18 15.90 13.77 60.58
CA ASP A 18 14.88 14.62 59.96
C ASP A 18 14.99 14.60 58.43
N PHE A 19 16.21 14.55 57.87
CA PHE A 19 16.38 14.29 56.44
C PHE A 19 15.73 12.98 55.98
N LEU A 20 15.93 11.88 56.72
CA LEU A 20 15.31 10.58 56.41
C LEU A 20 13.78 10.62 56.50
N LYS A 21 13.21 11.39 57.46
CA LYS A 21 11.77 11.63 57.51
C LYS A 21 11.28 12.43 56.30
N GLY A 22 12.07 13.40 55.83
CA GLY A 22 11.82 14.15 54.61
C GLY A 22 11.65 13.22 53.41
N ASN A 23 12.65 12.38 53.14
CA ASN A 23 12.62 11.38 52.07
C ASN A 23 11.43 10.42 52.21
N PHE A 24 11.10 10.00 53.43
CA PHE A 24 9.93 9.16 53.67
C PHE A 24 8.63 9.88 53.32
N TYR A 25 8.47 11.14 53.72
CA TYR A 25 7.27 11.93 53.42
C TYR A 25 7.12 12.20 51.93
N GLU A 26 8.21 12.47 51.24
CA GLU A 26 8.22 12.61 49.78
C GLU A 26 7.73 11.33 49.10
N LYS A 27 8.27 10.17 49.50
CA LYS A 27 7.85 8.86 48.97
C LYS A 27 6.37 8.53 49.17
N ILE A 28 5.74 9.05 50.22
CA ILE A 28 4.30 8.85 50.47
C ILE A 28 3.43 10.01 49.98
N GLY A 29 3.98 10.92 49.15
CA GLY A 29 3.27 12.02 48.52
C GLY A 29 2.88 13.16 49.46
N LYS A 30 3.56 13.31 50.60
CA LYS A 30 3.33 14.40 51.58
C LYS A 30 4.39 15.49 51.44
N SER A 31 4.37 16.18 50.31
CA SER A 31 5.40 17.15 49.92
C SER A 31 5.62 18.28 50.94
N GLU A 32 4.54 18.83 51.54
CA GLU A 32 4.67 19.90 52.54
C GLU A 32 5.43 19.44 53.80
N LEU A 33 5.14 18.23 54.29
CA LEU A 33 5.85 17.65 55.43
C LEU A 33 7.29 17.25 55.08
N ALA A 34 7.53 16.85 53.83
CA ALA A 34 8.88 16.56 53.35
C ALA A 34 9.75 17.82 53.39
N VAL A 35 9.25 18.92 52.82
CA VAL A 35 9.94 20.22 52.83
C VAL A 35 10.18 20.70 54.26
N GLU A 36 9.20 20.61 55.16
CA GLU A 36 9.37 20.98 56.57
C GLU A 36 10.56 20.23 57.22
N LYS A 37 10.65 18.92 56.99
CA LYS A 37 11.75 18.10 57.52
C LYS A 37 13.09 18.34 56.86
N PHE A 38 13.12 18.65 55.57
CA PHE A 38 14.34 19.09 54.90
C PHE A 38 14.81 20.45 55.45
N VAL A 39 13.90 21.40 55.70
CA VAL A 39 14.23 22.69 56.32
C VAL A 39 14.83 22.50 57.71
N GLU A 40 14.18 21.71 58.58
CA GLU A 40 14.71 21.41 59.93
C GLU A 40 16.13 20.79 59.88
N ALA A 41 16.38 19.86 58.96
CA ALA A 41 17.68 19.24 58.78
C ALA A 41 18.74 20.20 58.21
N ALA A 42 18.37 21.00 57.22
CA ALA A 42 19.26 21.93 56.53
C ALA A 42 19.67 23.11 57.42
N GLU A 43 18.72 23.66 58.20
CA GLU A 43 18.97 24.70 59.21
C GLU A 43 19.87 24.20 60.34
N ALA A 44 19.80 22.91 60.67
CA ALA A 44 20.70 22.26 61.62
C ALA A 44 22.07 21.88 61.02
N GLY A 45 22.37 22.33 59.79
CA GLY A 45 23.67 22.17 59.13
C GLY A 45 23.86 20.87 58.36
N TYR A 46 22.79 20.12 58.06
CA TYR A 46 22.90 18.90 57.25
C TYR A 46 23.05 19.24 55.76
N ASP A 47 24.27 19.10 55.28
CA ASP A 47 24.73 19.39 53.90
C ASP A 47 23.84 18.80 52.80
N LYS A 48 23.45 17.53 52.90
CA LYS A 48 22.55 16.88 51.93
C LYS A 48 21.15 17.50 51.92
N ALA A 49 20.61 17.89 53.08
CA ALA A 49 19.33 18.57 53.14
C ALA A 49 19.40 19.98 52.52
N GLN A 50 20.54 20.67 52.68
CA GLN A 50 20.78 21.96 52.03
C GLN A 50 20.79 21.82 50.49
N LEU A 51 21.44 20.78 49.95
CA LEU A 51 21.44 20.50 48.51
C LEU A 51 20.02 20.24 47.98
N ILE A 52 19.26 19.36 48.64
CA ILE A 52 17.88 19.02 48.27
C ILE A 52 16.98 20.24 48.31
N LEU A 53 17.07 21.09 49.35
CA LEU A 53 16.28 22.33 49.39
C LEU A 53 16.66 23.28 48.26
N GLY A 54 17.94 23.36 47.91
CA GLY A 54 18.40 24.10 46.74
C GLY A 54 17.67 23.66 45.47
N GLN A 55 17.66 22.35 45.20
CA GLN A 55 16.98 21.74 44.04
C GLN A 55 15.47 21.95 44.08
N LEU A 56 14.84 21.78 45.24
CA LEU A 56 13.41 22.00 45.39
C LEU A 56 13.02 23.44 45.10
N TYR A 57 13.73 24.42 45.68
CA TYR A 57 13.45 25.83 45.42
C TYR A 57 13.76 26.23 43.97
N ASP A 58 14.80 25.67 43.37
CA ASP A 58 15.13 25.87 41.95
C ASP A 58 13.99 25.36 41.05
N SER A 59 13.49 24.15 41.30
CA SER A 59 12.40 23.54 40.54
C SER A 59 11.08 24.35 40.57
N VAL A 60 10.85 25.16 41.60
CA VAL A 60 9.68 26.04 41.74
C VAL A 60 9.98 27.50 41.37
N GLY A 61 11.20 27.81 40.88
CA GLY A 61 11.61 29.15 40.44
C GLY A 61 11.93 30.13 41.57
N GLU A 62 12.14 29.66 42.80
CA GLU A 62 12.49 30.49 43.96
C GLU A 62 14.02 30.69 44.03
N ILE A 63 14.56 31.39 43.04
CA ILE A 63 15.99 31.54 42.77
C ILE A 63 16.78 32.00 43.99
N GLU A 64 16.32 33.03 44.71
CA GLU A 64 17.04 33.55 45.88
C GLU A 64 17.16 32.51 47.01
N LYS A 65 16.12 31.70 47.22
CA LYS A 65 16.15 30.64 48.24
C LYS A 65 17.06 29.50 47.78
N ALA A 66 16.93 29.08 46.53
CA ALA A 66 17.77 28.05 45.94
C ALA A 66 19.25 28.43 46.03
N GLU A 67 19.59 29.67 45.66
CA GLU A 67 20.93 30.23 45.73
C GLU A 67 21.50 30.16 47.15
N ASN A 68 20.73 30.60 48.15
CA ASN A 68 21.17 30.59 49.54
C ASN A 68 21.47 29.15 50.02
N TRP A 69 20.59 28.20 49.71
CA TRP A 69 20.76 26.81 50.11
C TRP A 69 21.92 26.12 49.39
N TYR A 70 22.07 26.33 48.09
CA TYR A 70 23.22 25.79 47.36
C TYR A 70 24.54 26.39 47.85
N LYS A 71 24.60 27.70 48.14
CA LYS A 71 25.81 28.31 48.72
C LYS A 71 26.17 27.69 50.07
N LEU A 72 25.16 27.42 50.93
CA LEU A 72 25.38 26.74 52.20
C LEU A 72 25.87 25.30 52.01
N ALA A 73 25.28 24.55 51.07
CA ALA A 73 25.71 23.19 50.74
C ALA A 73 27.14 23.15 50.22
N PHE A 74 27.49 24.08 49.31
CA PHE A 74 28.86 24.21 48.78
C PHE A 74 29.87 24.54 49.88
N ASN A 75 29.54 25.51 50.75
CA ASN A 75 30.40 25.87 51.89
C ASN A 75 30.54 24.74 52.92
N SER A 76 29.57 23.83 52.96
CA SER A 76 29.59 22.62 53.81
C SER A 76 30.37 21.46 53.18
N GLY A 77 30.89 21.63 51.95
CA GLY A 77 31.75 20.66 51.27
C GLY A 77 31.08 19.86 50.15
N ILE A 78 29.84 20.17 49.77
CA ILE A 78 29.15 19.52 48.65
C ILE A 78 29.54 20.25 47.35
N ASP A 79 30.60 19.78 46.69
CA ASP A 79 31.12 20.41 45.47
C ASP A 79 30.06 20.47 44.34
N TYR A 80 29.14 19.49 44.25
CA TYR A 80 28.02 19.48 43.30
C TYR A 80 27.04 20.65 43.47
N ALA A 81 26.97 21.29 44.64
CA ALA A 81 26.13 22.46 44.83
C ALA A 81 26.59 23.65 43.97
N ALA A 82 27.90 23.78 43.70
CA ALA A 82 28.41 24.78 42.75
C ALA A 82 28.00 24.46 41.31
N PHE A 83 27.97 23.18 40.92
CA PHE A 83 27.49 22.79 39.60
C PHE A 83 26.00 23.10 39.43
N ASN A 84 25.16 22.80 40.43
CA ASN A 84 23.73 23.12 40.40
C ASN A 84 23.48 24.64 40.42
N LEU A 85 24.28 25.42 41.15
CA LEU A 85 24.26 26.89 41.03
C LEU A 85 24.55 27.34 39.61
N GLY A 86 25.57 26.76 38.97
CA GLY A 86 25.89 27.01 37.57
C GLY A 86 24.71 26.71 36.63
N ASN A 87 24.07 25.54 36.79
CA ASN A 87 22.90 25.15 36.00
C ASN A 87 21.72 26.11 36.24
N MET A 88 21.43 26.46 37.49
CA MET A 88 20.38 27.42 37.85
C MET A 88 20.60 28.77 37.15
N TYR A 89 21.80 29.34 37.24
CA TYR A 89 22.11 30.61 36.58
C TYR A 89 22.12 30.49 35.05
N TYR A 90 22.62 29.38 34.50
CA TYR A 90 22.58 29.12 33.06
C TYR A 90 21.14 29.06 32.53
N ASN A 91 20.25 28.34 33.21
CA ASN A 91 18.83 28.22 32.84
C ASN A 91 18.08 29.55 32.94
N ASN A 92 18.58 30.49 33.76
CA ASN A 92 18.08 31.86 33.86
C ASN A 92 18.84 32.85 32.96
N GLU A 93 19.70 32.36 32.06
CA GLU A 93 20.49 33.16 31.12
C GLU A 93 21.45 34.17 31.80
N ILE A 94 21.84 33.91 33.06
CA ILE A 94 22.78 34.73 33.85
C ILE A 94 24.20 34.14 33.70
N TYR A 95 24.73 34.22 32.48
CA TYR A 95 25.95 33.51 32.09
C TYR A 95 27.21 33.91 32.88
N ASP A 96 27.38 35.20 33.21
CA ASP A 96 28.55 35.65 33.98
C ASP A 96 28.65 34.95 35.35
N THR A 97 27.51 34.76 36.01
CA THR A 97 27.47 34.10 37.32
C THR A 97 27.55 32.58 37.16
N ALA A 98 26.96 32.02 36.10
CA ALA A 98 27.11 30.61 35.77
C ALA A 98 28.57 30.22 35.51
N LEU A 99 29.33 31.06 34.79
CA LEU A 99 30.77 30.88 34.55
C LEU A 99 31.54 30.75 35.87
N TYR A 100 31.31 31.66 36.82
CA TYR A 100 31.97 31.61 38.13
C TYR A 100 31.73 30.28 38.86
N TRP A 101 30.47 29.84 38.90
CA TRP A 101 30.10 28.62 39.61
C TRP A 101 30.57 27.35 38.91
N TYR A 102 30.49 27.31 37.58
CA TYR A 102 31.04 26.17 36.84
C TYR A 102 32.57 26.13 36.89
N GLU A 103 33.27 27.26 36.95
CA GLU A 103 34.72 27.29 37.12
C GLU A 103 35.11 26.68 38.48
N LEU A 104 34.43 27.08 39.55
CA LEU A 104 34.61 26.48 40.87
C LEU A 104 34.33 24.97 40.86
N ALA A 105 33.20 24.54 40.29
CA ALA A 105 32.84 23.13 40.18
C ALA A 105 33.86 22.33 39.34
N SER A 106 34.35 22.90 38.24
CA SER A 106 35.38 22.30 37.39
C SER A 106 36.72 22.16 38.13
N GLN A 107 37.11 23.13 38.95
CA GLN A 107 38.32 23.04 39.78
C GLN A 107 38.22 21.93 40.84
N ARG A 108 37.00 21.49 41.17
CA ARG A 108 36.72 20.34 42.03
C ARG A 108 36.63 19.01 41.29
N GLY A 109 36.88 19.01 39.97
CA GLY A 109 36.90 17.81 39.14
C GLY A 109 35.55 17.43 38.53
N ILE A 110 34.53 18.29 38.62
CA ILE A 110 33.22 18.04 38.00
C ILE A 110 33.32 18.34 36.49
N LEU A 111 33.57 17.30 35.69
CA LEU A 111 33.76 17.44 34.25
C LEU A 111 32.51 17.97 33.51
N ALA A 112 31.31 17.68 34.02
CA ALA A 112 30.06 18.23 33.52
C ALA A 112 30.04 19.76 33.58
N ALA A 113 30.53 20.35 34.68
CA ALA A 113 30.69 21.80 34.81
C ALA A 113 31.69 22.34 33.79
N LYS A 114 32.79 21.61 33.55
CA LYS A 114 33.80 21.98 32.55
C LYS A 114 33.23 21.98 31.13
N ASN A 115 32.41 20.99 30.77
CA ASN A 115 31.69 21.01 29.50
C ASN A 115 30.75 22.22 29.39
N ASN A 116 29.96 22.50 30.44
CA ASN A 116 29.01 23.60 30.43
C ASN A 116 29.69 24.98 30.36
N LEU A 117 30.90 25.15 30.94
CA LEU A 117 31.74 26.32 30.71
C LEU A 117 32.03 26.52 29.22
N GLY A 118 32.44 25.46 28.53
CA GLY A 118 32.69 25.48 27.10
C GLY A 118 31.46 25.92 26.31
N VAL A 119 30.27 25.40 26.67
CA VAL A 119 29.00 25.81 26.06
C VAL A 119 28.68 27.29 26.30
N ILE A 120 28.95 27.84 27.50
CA ILE A 120 28.77 29.28 27.73
C ILE A 120 29.74 30.09 26.87
N PHE A 121 31.02 29.71 26.80
CA PHE A 121 31.97 30.42 25.93
C PHE A 121 31.53 30.40 24.46
N TYR A 122 30.95 29.30 23.98
CA TYR A 122 30.33 29.25 22.66
C TYR A 122 29.18 30.25 22.51
N ILE A 123 28.26 30.32 23.49
CA ILE A 123 27.14 31.29 23.48
C ILE A 123 27.65 32.73 23.49
N LEU A 124 28.74 33.00 24.20
CA LEU A 124 29.39 34.31 24.25
C LEU A 124 30.29 34.59 23.03
N GLU A 125 30.29 33.71 22.02
CA GLU A 125 31.11 33.78 20.81
C GLU A 125 32.63 33.78 21.05
N ASP A 126 33.07 33.37 22.25
CA ASP A 126 34.48 33.11 22.57
C ASP A 126 34.83 31.67 22.17
N TYR A 127 34.89 31.45 20.85
CA TYR A 127 35.13 30.14 20.27
C TYR A 127 36.51 29.57 20.60
N GLU A 128 37.53 30.42 20.80
CA GLU A 128 38.86 29.98 21.21
C GLU A 128 38.83 29.38 22.62
N MET A 129 38.17 30.06 23.56
CA MET A 129 38.03 29.56 24.92
C MET A 129 37.10 28.34 24.98
N SER A 130 36.01 28.34 24.20
CA SER A 130 35.12 27.19 24.05
C SER A 130 35.87 25.95 23.57
N GLU A 131 36.63 26.06 22.47
CA GLU A 131 37.42 24.94 21.91
C GLU A 131 38.41 24.41 22.94
N LYS A 132 39.12 25.30 23.63
CA LYS A 132 40.10 24.92 24.66
C LYS A 132 39.43 24.15 25.80
N ILE A 133 38.39 24.70 26.41
CA ILE A 133 37.72 24.10 27.57
C ILE A 133 37.08 22.76 27.22
N LEU A 134 36.38 22.69 26.09
CA LEU A 134 35.75 21.46 25.63
C LEU A 134 36.79 20.38 25.30
N THR A 135 37.93 20.76 24.68
CA THR A 135 39.02 19.82 24.39
C THR A 135 39.64 19.26 25.66
N GLU A 136 39.86 20.10 26.67
CA GLU A 136 40.35 19.64 27.97
C GLU A 136 39.35 18.70 28.65
N ALA A 137 38.05 19.05 28.69
CA ALA A 137 37.00 18.19 29.25
C ALA A 137 36.91 16.84 28.53
N ALA A 138 37.00 16.83 27.20
CA ALA A 138 37.02 15.61 26.40
C ALA A 138 38.26 14.75 26.71
N GLY A 139 39.44 15.38 26.82
CA GLY A 139 40.70 14.71 27.17
C GLY A 139 40.71 14.10 28.58
N GLU A 140 39.92 14.65 29.49
CA GLU A 140 39.69 14.13 30.85
C GLU A 140 38.61 13.03 30.89
N GLY A 141 38.00 12.70 29.74
CA GLY A 141 37.07 11.57 29.59
C GLY A 141 35.59 11.95 29.55
N PHE A 142 35.22 13.23 29.46
CA PHE A 142 33.82 13.64 29.32
C PHE A 142 33.36 13.56 27.87
N SER A 143 32.69 12.46 27.50
CA SER A 143 32.35 12.11 26.12
C SER A 143 31.50 13.16 25.40
N LYS A 144 30.55 13.79 26.10
CA LYS A 144 29.64 14.82 25.56
C LYS A 144 30.35 16.06 25.04
N SER A 145 31.57 16.33 25.53
CA SER A 145 32.42 17.39 24.99
C SER A 145 32.81 17.14 23.53
N TYR A 146 32.91 15.89 23.07
CA TYR A 146 33.17 15.59 21.65
C TYR A 146 32.01 15.99 20.75
N PHE A 147 30.76 15.81 21.19
CA PHE A 147 29.59 16.29 20.46
C PHE A 147 29.61 17.82 20.35
N ASN A 148 29.85 18.52 21.46
CA ASN A 148 29.95 19.98 21.47
C ASN A 148 31.11 20.52 20.61
N LEU A 149 32.28 19.86 20.64
CA LEU A 149 33.37 20.19 19.73
C LEU A 149 33.00 19.95 18.27
N GLY A 150 32.22 18.90 17.98
CA GLY A 150 31.68 18.66 16.64
C GLY A 150 30.82 19.83 16.16
N LEU A 151 29.87 20.27 16.99
CA LEU A 151 29.03 21.43 16.69
C LEU A 151 29.84 22.73 16.54
N LEU A 152 30.80 22.99 17.43
CA LEU A 152 31.68 24.16 17.32
C LEU A 152 32.47 24.15 16.01
N ASN A 153 33.05 23.02 15.63
CA ASN A 153 33.80 22.92 14.39
C ASN A 153 32.89 23.07 13.16
N HIS A 154 31.65 22.59 13.23
CA HIS A 154 30.66 22.83 12.18
C HIS A 154 30.34 24.32 12.05
N GLU A 155 30.13 25.03 13.16
CA GLU A 155 29.89 26.49 13.18
C GLU A 155 31.07 27.29 12.59
N LEU A 156 32.29 26.77 12.74
CA LEU A 156 33.52 27.36 12.20
C LEU A 156 33.82 26.92 10.75
N ASP A 157 32.89 26.27 10.05
CA ASP A 157 33.05 25.70 8.71
C ASP A 157 34.21 24.68 8.59
N LYS A 158 34.57 24.00 9.69
CA LYS A 158 35.64 22.98 9.76
C LYS A 158 35.05 21.57 9.75
N GLU A 159 34.40 21.18 8.65
CA GLU A 159 33.64 19.91 8.58
C GLU A 159 34.47 18.65 8.84
N GLU A 160 35.71 18.57 8.35
CA GLU A 160 36.59 17.43 8.63
C GLU A 160 36.91 17.29 10.13
N MET A 161 37.06 18.41 10.83
CA MET A 161 37.28 18.42 12.27
C MET A 161 36.00 18.09 13.02
N SER A 162 34.86 18.61 12.57
CA SER A 162 33.53 18.28 13.11
C SER A 162 33.28 16.77 13.11
N GLU A 163 33.48 16.12 11.96
CA GLU A 163 33.36 14.67 11.82
C GLU A 163 34.39 13.90 12.64
N SER A 164 35.62 14.40 12.74
CA SER A 164 36.63 13.79 13.61
C SER A 164 36.18 13.79 15.08
N MET A 165 35.58 14.89 15.55
CA MET A 165 35.07 14.98 16.91
C MET A 165 33.86 14.07 17.12
N TYR A 166 32.90 14.02 16.19
CA TYR A 166 31.80 13.07 16.29
C TYR A 166 32.27 11.61 16.29
N ASN A 167 33.28 11.25 15.48
CA ASN A 167 33.87 9.89 15.54
C ASN A 167 34.48 9.55 16.90
N LYS A 168 35.18 10.50 17.53
CA LYS A 168 35.68 10.33 18.90
C LYS A 168 34.53 10.19 19.91
N GLY A 169 33.44 10.94 19.73
CA GLY A 169 32.22 10.78 20.51
C GLY A 169 31.58 9.40 20.33
N VAL A 170 31.54 8.87 19.11
CA VAL A 170 31.07 7.51 18.80
C VAL A 170 31.92 6.45 19.50
N GLU A 171 33.24 6.60 19.49
CA GLU A 171 34.17 5.71 20.21
C GLU A 171 33.95 5.78 21.74
N ALA A 172 33.67 6.98 22.26
CA ALA A 172 33.34 7.22 23.65
C ALA A 172 31.88 6.84 24.02
N SER A 173 31.10 6.31 23.08
CA SER A 173 29.68 5.94 23.26
C SER A 173 28.76 7.10 23.66
N ASP A 174 29.08 8.31 23.22
CA ASP A 174 28.22 9.49 23.41
C ASP A 174 26.98 9.44 22.52
N GLU A 175 25.80 9.65 23.10
CA GLU A 175 24.52 9.42 22.43
C GLU A 175 24.27 10.44 21.29
N ASP A 176 24.51 11.72 21.56
CA ASP A 176 24.30 12.81 20.62
C ASP A 176 25.32 12.77 19.47
N ALA A 177 26.58 12.45 19.76
CA ALA A 177 27.60 12.24 18.72
C ALA A 177 27.29 11.04 17.82
N ILE A 178 26.82 9.92 18.38
CA ILE A 178 26.39 8.76 17.58
C ILE A 178 25.22 9.13 16.68
N TYR A 179 24.24 9.88 17.21
CA TYR A 179 23.08 10.29 16.44
C TYR A 179 23.47 11.22 15.28
N ASN A 180 24.27 12.26 15.54
CA ASN A 180 24.74 13.17 14.49
C ASN A 180 25.58 12.46 13.43
N MET A 181 26.47 11.54 13.84
CA MET A 181 27.21 10.72 12.88
C MET A 181 26.27 9.83 12.05
N ALA A 182 25.22 9.26 12.64
CA ALA A 182 24.24 8.45 11.92
C ALA A 182 23.47 9.27 10.86
N VAL A 183 23.12 10.52 11.17
CA VAL A 183 22.50 11.44 10.22
C VAL A 183 23.47 11.80 9.09
N ILE A 184 24.75 12.08 9.39
CA ILE A 184 25.77 12.36 8.37
C ILE A 184 25.94 11.17 7.42
N GLU A 185 25.98 9.95 7.93
CA GLU A 185 26.07 8.73 7.10
C GLU A 185 24.81 8.52 6.25
N MET A 186 23.64 8.86 6.80
CA MET A 186 22.37 8.83 6.05
C MET A 186 22.36 9.84 4.90
N ASP A 187 22.83 11.07 5.11
CA ASP A 187 22.94 12.10 4.07
C ASP A 187 23.93 11.68 2.96
N ARG A 188 24.94 10.89 3.32
CA ARG A 188 25.89 10.26 2.38
C ARG A 188 25.35 9.01 1.68
N SER A 189 24.10 8.64 1.92
CA SER A 189 23.50 7.39 1.45
C SER A 189 24.22 6.12 1.93
N ASN A 190 25.00 6.21 3.00
CA ASN A 190 25.64 5.06 3.65
C ASN A 190 24.68 4.44 4.69
N TYR A 191 23.57 3.90 4.18
CA TYR A 191 22.46 3.43 5.01
C TYR A 191 22.85 2.32 5.98
N ASP A 192 23.76 1.41 5.58
CA ASP A 192 24.22 0.32 6.45
C ASP A 192 24.89 0.86 7.72
N ARG A 193 25.78 1.84 7.56
CA ARG A 193 26.48 2.45 8.70
C ARG A 193 25.53 3.31 9.54
N ALA A 194 24.65 4.09 8.90
CA ALA A 194 23.63 4.88 9.60
C ALA A 194 22.72 3.97 10.46
N MET A 195 22.23 2.87 9.91
CA MET A 195 21.39 1.91 10.63
C MET A 195 22.14 1.25 11.79
N GLU A 196 23.42 0.91 11.62
CA GLU A 196 24.24 0.38 12.72
C GLU A 196 24.33 1.38 13.88
N LEU A 197 24.60 2.65 13.58
CA LEU A 197 24.73 3.71 14.58
C LEU A 197 23.39 3.98 15.28
N TYR A 198 22.29 4.16 14.55
CA TYR A 198 20.97 4.32 15.16
C TYR A 198 20.59 3.12 16.03
N LYS A 199 20.93 1.89 15.62
CA LYS A 199 20.64 0.69 16.39
C LYS A 199 21.32 0.70 17.76
N ARG A 200 22.52 1.27 17.90
CA ARG A 200 23.20 1.41 19.20
C ARG A 200 22.38 2.26 20.18
N LEU A 201 21.68 3.27 19.67
CA LEU A 201 20.89 4.22 20.47
C LEU A 201 19.51 3.68 20.88
N THR A 202 19.02 2.60 20.25
CA THR A 202 17.73 1.99 20.63
C THR A 202 17.69 1.51 22.08
N LYS A 203 18.81 0.98 22.61
CA LYS A 203 18.93 0.54 24.01
C LYS A 203 18.83 1.69 25.02
N LYS A 204 19.16 2.90 24.57
CA LYS A 204 19.07 4.15 25.33
C LYS A 204 17.73 4.84 25.14
N LYS A 205 16.80 4.23 24.39
CA LYS A 205 15.49 4.77 24.04
C LYS A 205 15.55 6.14 23.36
N HIS A 206 16.61 6.42 22.61
CA HIS A 206 16.76 7.68 21.90
C HIS A 206 15.67 7.81 20.82
N ILE A 207 14.74 8.75 21.01
CA ILE A 207 13.50 8.86 20.22
C ILE A 207 13.81 9.13 18.73
N ASN A 208 14.62 10.15 18.43
CA ASN A 208 14.92 10.52 17.04
C ASN A 208 15.64 9.39 16.27
N ALA A 209 16.60 8.71 16.90
CA ALA A 209 17.27 7.54 16.34
C ALA A 209 16.28 6.39 16.04
N CYS A 210 15.33 6.13 16.94
CA CYS A 210 14.31 5.12 16.72
C CYS A 210 13.40 5.49 15.54
N ILE A 211 13.00 6.75 15.41
CA ILE A 211 12.20 7.23 14.27
C ILE A 211 12.97 7.03 12.95
N ASN A 212 14.21 7.52 12.88
CA ASN A 212 15.01 7.44 11.65
C ASN A 212 15.30 5.99 11.25
N LEU A 213 15.69 5.14 12.22
CA LEU A 213 15.91 3.72 11.97
C LEU A 213 14.62 3.00 11.55
N GLY A 214 13.50 3.30 12.19
CA GLY A 214 12.19 2.75 11.83
C GLY A 214 11.82 3.08 10.38
N ILE A 215 12.05 4.32 9.95
CA ILE A 215 11.78 4.77 8.57
C ILE A 215 12.66 4.03 7.56
N LEU A 216 13.96 3.92 7.82
CA LEU A 216 14.89 3.19 6.95
C LEU A 216 14.51 1.70 6.82
N LEU A 217 14.13 1.08 7.94
CA LEU A 217 13.66 -0.31 7.94
C LEU A 217 12.36 -0.47 7.17
N GLU A 218 11.44 0.48 7.29
CA GLU A 218 10.16 0.45 6.57
C GLU A 218 10.35 0.61 5.06
N LEU A 219 11.20 1.55 4.62
CA LEU A 219 11.57 1.74 3.21
C LEU A 219 12.26 0.50 2.62
N GLY A 220 12.99 -0.25 3.46
CA GLY A 220 13.59 -1.53 3.11
C GLY A 220 12.68 -2.75 3.27
N ASP A 221 11.36 -2.54 3.43
CA ASP A 221 10.34 -3.58 3.65
C ASP A 221 10.59 -4.49 4.88
N ASN A 222 11.42 -4.07 5.83
CA ASN A 222 11.73 -4.80 7.06
C ASN A 222 10.76 -4.44 8.20
N PHE A 223 9.47 -4.71 7.98
CA PHE A 223 8.37 -4.38 8.89
C PHE A 223 8.47 -5.01 10.28
N ASN A 224 9.22 -6.11 10.44
CA ASN A 224 9.36 -6.78 11.75
C ASN A 224 10.34 -6.05 12.67
N GLU A 225 11.46 -5.59 12.13
CA GLU A 225 12.40 -4.78 12.92
C GLU A 225 11.87 -3.35 13.09
N ALA A 226 11.21 -2.79 12.07
CA ALA A 226 10.57 -1.47 12.18
C ALA A 226 9.52 -1.43 13.31
N GLU A 227 8.66 -2.47 13.44
CA GLU A 227 7.70 -2.59 14.54
C GLU A 227 8.40 -2.49 15.91
N LYS A 228 9.49 -3.22 16.12
CA LYS A 228 10.22 -3.20 17.40
C LYS A 228 10.81 -1.83 17.71
N VAL A 229 11.42 -1.20 16.72
CA VAL A 229 12.09 0.09 16.89
C VAL A 229 11.06 1.20 17.12
N TYR A 230 9.96 1.23 16.37
CA TYR A 230 8.90 2.20 16.60
C TYR A 230 8.21 1.99 17.96
N THR A 231 8.08 0.75 18.44
CA THR A 231 7.53 0.47 19.78
C THR A 231 8.29 1.22 20.87
N ILE A 232 9.62 1.27 20.81
CA ILE A 232 10.45 1.98 21.80
C ILE A 232 10.07 3.46 21.87
N ALA A 233 10.02 4.16 20.73
CA ALA A 233 9.67 5.59 20.72
C ALA A 233 8.16 5.84 20.97
N ALA A 234 7.29 4.90 20.60
CA ALA A 234 5.85 5.00 20.80
C ALA A 234 5.46 4.88 22.29
N GLU A 235 6.13 3.99 23.02
CA GLU A 235 5.98 3.83 24.48
C GLU A 235 6.45 5.07 25.26
N GLU A 236 7.43 5.81 24.73
CA GLU A 236 7.86 7.12 25.25
C GLU A 236 6.92 8.27 24.82
N GLY A 237 5.80 7.96 24.17
CA GLY A 237 4.76 8.95 23.85
C GLY A 237 4.93 9.67 22.51
N ASN A 238 5.89 9.30 21.66
CA ASN A 238 6.10 10.03 20.40
C ASN A 238 4.98 9.78 19.38
N ALA A 239 4.25 10.83 18.98
CA ALA A 239 3.11 10.74 18.06
C ALA A 239 3.46 10.12 16.69
N ILE A 240 4.62 10.44 16.12
CA ILE A 240 5.06 9.89 14.82
C ILE A 240 5.28 8.38 14.98
N ALA A 241 6.03 7.96 16.00
CA ALA A 241 6.28 6.55 16.25
C ALA A 241 4.99 5.76 16.52
N GLN A 242 4.05 6.31 17.29
CA GLN A 242 2.73 5.71 17.51
C GLN A 242 1.96 5.53 16.20
N TYR A 243 1.90 6.57 15.37
CA TYR A 243 1.26 6.51 14.05
C TYR A 243 1.91 5.47 13.12
N ARG A 244 3.25 5.46 13.01
CA ARG A 244 3.97 4.51 12.16
C ARG A 244 3.82 3.08 12.65
N LEU A 245 3.89 2.87 13.97
CA LEU A 245 3.66 1.57 14.57
C LEU A 245 2.24 1.06 14.26
N ALA A 246 1.23 1.91 14.45
CA ALA A 246 -0.15 1.59 14.12
C ALA A 246 -0.32 1.18 12.64
N TYR A 247 0.33 1.89 11.72
CA TYR A 247 0.33 1.55 10.29
C TYR A 247 0.93 0.17 10.00
N ILE A 248 2.06 -0.16 10.64
CA ILE A 248 2.67 -1.49 10.48
C ILE A 248 1.77 -2.59 11.07
N LEU A 249 1.16 -2.35 12.23
CA LEU A 249 0.25 -3.28 12.88
C LEU A 249 -1.02 -3.51 12.04
N ASP A 250 -1.57 -2.46 11.43
CA ASP A 250 -2.69 -2.53 10.50
C ASP A 250 -2.35 -3.41 9.28
N LYS A 251 -1.19 -3.17 8.65
CA LYS A 251 -0.70 -3.99 7.53
C LYS A 251 -0.51 -5.47 7.91
N LYS A 252 -0.19 -5.73 9.17
CA LYS A 252 -0.07 -7.09 9.75
C LYS A 252 -1.40 -7.66 10.25
N LYS A 253 -2.52 -6.95 10.07
CA LYS A 253 -3.87 -7.33 10.53
C LYS A 253 -3.97 -7.51 12.06
N LYS A 254 -3.17 -6.77 12.83
CA LYS A 254 -3.27 -6.68 14.30
C LYS A 254 -4.16 -5.49 14.67
N GLU A 255 -5.45 -5.63 14.39
CA GLU A 255 -6.39 -4.50 14.37
C GLU A 255 -6.55 -3.80 15.73
N SER A 256 -6.67 -4.56 16.82
CA SER A 256 -6.82 -3.98 18.17
C SER A 256 -5.61 -3.13 18.57
N ASP A 257 -4.40 -3.61 18.28
CA ASP A 257 -3.16 -2.89 18.61
C ASP A 257 -3.00 -1.67 17.70
N ALA A 258 -3.36 -1.80 16.42
CA ALA A 258 -3.34 -0.68 15.47
C ALA A 258 -4.30 0.45 15.90
N ILE A 259 -5.54 0.12 16.28
CA ILE A 259 -6.51 1.08 16.80
C ILE A 259 -5.94 1.80 18.03
N HIS A 260 -5.41 1.05 18.99
CA HIS A 260 -4.83 1.63 20.21
C HIS A 260 -3.75 2.68 19.91
N TYR A 261 -2.75 2.33 19.08
CA TYR A 261 -1.68 3.27 18.75
C TYR A 261 -2.13 4.42 17.85
N TYR A 262 -3.11 4.21 16.96
CA TYR A 262 -3.72 5.31 16.23
C TYR A 262 -4.44 6.28 17.18
N GLU A 263 -5.23 5.79 18.15
CA GLU A 263 -5.90 6.63 19.13
C GLU A 263 -4.91 7.47 19.96
N LEU A 264 -3.77 6.90 20.36
CA LEU A 264 -2.70 7.63 21.04
C LEU A 264 -2.14 8.77 20.17
N ALA A 265 -1.90 8.52 18.88
CA ALA A 265 -1.44 9.55 17.96
C ALA A 265 -2.52 10.61 17.69
N VAL A 266 -3.80 10.20 17.61
CA VAL A 266 -4.95 11.11 17.46
C VAL A 266 -5.12 12.01 18.70
N ALA A 267 -4.87 11.50 19.91
CA ALA A 267 -4.89 12.29 21.14
C ALA A 267 -3.82 13.41 21.14
N GLN A 268 -2.79 13.27 20.30
CA GLN A 268 -1.75 14.28 20.05
C GLN A 268 -2.01 15.10 18.76
N ASP A 269 -3.25 15.06 18.25
CA ASP A 269 -3.71 15.78 17.07
C ASP A 269 -3.00 15.38 15.75
N PHE A 270 -2.51 14.14 15.65
CA PHE A 270 -1.83 13.69 14.44
C PHE A 270 -2.81 13.40 13.30
N THR A 271 -2.91 14.30 12.33
CA THR A 271 -3.91 14.29 11.24
C THR A 271 -3.99 12.98 10.45
N LEU A 272 -2.86 12.40 10.02
CA LEU A 272 -2.89 11.15 9.24
C LEU A 272 -3.29 9.92 10.07
N ALA A 273 -3.13 9.96 11.40
CA ALA A 273 -3.63 8.91 12.27
C ALA A 273 -5.17 8.90 12.27
N LYS A 274 -5.81 10.07 12.32
CA LYS A 274 -7.27 10.20 12.19
C LYS A 274 -7.76 9.55 10.90
N TYR A 275 -7.12 9.88 9.78
CA TYR A 275 -7.48 9.35 8.46
C TYR A 275 -7.30 7.83 8.36
N ARG A 276 -6.14 7.30 8.78
CA ARG A 276 -5.84 5.86 8.70
C ARG A 276 -6.73 5.05 9.64
N LEU A 277 -6.99 5.57 10.84
CA LEU A 277 -7.93 4.96 11.78
C LEU A 277 -9.34 4.90 11.20
N ALA A 278 -9.79 5.96 10.53
CA ALA A 278 -11.07 5.96 9.83
C ALA A 278 -11.13 4.90 8.71
N ASN A 279 -10.05 4.73 7.93
CA ASN A 279 -9.94 3.66 6.93
C ASN A 279 -10.05 2.27 7.57
N LEU A 280 -9.40 2.06 8.71
CA LEU A 280 -9.45 0.80 9.45
C LEU A 280 -10.87 0.51 9.95
N TYR A 281 -11.54 1.49 10.57
CA TYR A 281 -12.93 1.35 11.00
C TYR A 281 -13.87 1.06 9.83
N ASN A 282 -13.73 1.78 8.71
CA ASN A 282 -14.57 1.58 7.53
C ASN A 282 -14.42 0.16 6.95
N ARG A 283 -13.18 -0.32 6.83
CA ARG A 283 -12.90 -1.69 6.37
C ARG A 283 -13.49 -2.76 7.31
N ASN A 284 -13.62 -2.43 8.59
CA ASN A 284 -14.24 -3.29 9.61
C ASN A 284 -15.78 -3.10 9.69
N ASN A 285 -16.38 -2.34 8.78
CA ASN A 285 -17.80 -1.98 8.75
C ASN A 285 -18.28 -1.16 9.97
N ASP A 286 -17.37 -0.55 10.73
CA ASP A 286 -17.68 0.40 11.79
C ASP A 286 -17.80 1.82 11.20
N THR A 287 -18.89 2.04 10.47
CA THR A 287 -19.11 3.29 9.74
C THR A 287 -19.37 4.49 10.66
N ASP A 288 -19.83 4.26 11.90
CA ASP A 288 -20.06 5.32 12.88
C ASP A 288 -18.75 5.97 13.32
N ASN A 289 -17.78 5.16 13.75
CA ASN A 289 -16.45 5.68 14.11
C ASN A 289 -15.71 6.21 12.88
N ALA A 290 -15.80 5.52 11.74
CA ALA A 290 -15.18 5.99 10.50
C ALA A 290 -15.66 7.40 10.11
N ARG A 291 -16.97 7.69 10.20
CA ARG A 291 -17.54 9.02 9.92
C ARG A 291 -16.95 10.11 10.82
N ILE A 292 -16.75 9.82 12.11
CA ILE A 292 -16.19 10.77 13.07
C ILE A 292 -14.76 11.14 12.66
N TYR A 293 -13.91 10.14 12.49
CA TYR A 293 -12.49 10.37 12.21
C TYR A 293 -12.23 10.88 10.80
N TYR A 294 -12.99 10.45 9.79
CA TYR A 294 -12.91 11.05 8.46
C TYR A 294 -13.30 12.52 8.48
N LYS A 295 -14.33 12.90 9.23
CA LYS A 295 -14.73 14.31 9.34
C LYS A 295 -13.62 15.14 9.98
N GLN A 296 -13.02 14.66 11.07
CA GLN A 296 -11.89 15.37 11.69
C GLN A 296 -10.69 15.50 10.73
N ALA A 297 -10.31 14.41 10.04
CA ALA A 297 -9.22 14.47 9.06
C ALA A 297 -9.55 15.39 7.87
N ALA A 298 -10.82 15.43 7.43
CA ALA A 298 -11.28 16.33 6.37
C ALA A 298 -11.23 17.80 6.80
N ASP A 299 -11.57 18.09 8.06
CA ASP A 299 -11.49 19.43 8.66
C ASP A 299 -10.02 19.89 8.81
N ASP A 300 -9.09 18.95 9.06
CA ASP A 300 -7.64 19.16 9.03
C ASP A 300 -7.07 19.34 7.60
N GLY A 301 -7.88 19.18 6.56
CA GLY A 301 -7.48 19.36 5.17
C GLY A 301 -7.11 18.09 4.39
N VAL A 302 -7.33 16.89 4.95
CA VAL A 302 -7.13 15.63 4.21
C VAL A 302 -8.24 15.44 3.18
N LYS A 303 -7.96 15.76 1.93
CA LYS A 303 -8.92 15.71 0.81
C LYS A 303 -9.43 14.29 0.52
N GLU A 304 -8.61 13.26 0.72
CA GLU A 304 -9.00 11.85 0.58
C GLU A 304 -10.02 11.43 1.65
N ALA A 305 -9.95 12.02 2.85
CA ALA A 305 -10.94 11.78 3.91
C ALA A 305 -12.33 12.27 3.51
N LYS A 306 -12.43 13.40 2.79
CA LYS A 306 -13.70 13.91 2.23
C LYS A 306 -14.30 12.92 1.24
N ASN A 307 -13.48 12.31 0.38
CA ASN A 307 -13.94 11.27 -0.54
C ASN A 307 -14.50 10.05 0.20
N ASN A 308 -13.75 9.53 1.17
CA ASN A 308 -14.12 8.28 1.84
C ASN A 308 -15.36 8.50 2.73
N LEU A 309 -15.49 9.67 3.37
CA LEU A 309 -16.71 10.09 4.06
C LEU A 309 -17.91 10.16 3.10
N ALA A 310 -17.72 10.73 1.91
CA ALA A 310 -18.76 10.77 0.89
C ALA A 310 -19.16 9.37 0.40
N GLY A 311 -18.23 8.41 0.36
CA GLY A 311 -18.50 7.00 0.08
C GLY A 311 -19.49 6.39 1.08
N ILE A 312 -19.24 6.54 2.38
CA ILE A 312 -20.16 6.07 3.42
C ILE A 312 -21.54 6.72 3.26
N LEU A 313 -21.58 8.04 3.04
CA LEU A 313 -22.85 8.76 2.84
C LEU A 313 -23.58 8.32 1.57
N PHE A 314 -22.86 7.91 0.52
CA PHE A 314 -23.43 7.39 -0.71
C PHE A 314 -24.08 6.02 -0.48
N GLU A 315 -23.42 5.12 0.27
CA GLU A 315 -23.97 3.82 0.68
C GLU A 315 -25.23 3.98 1.54
N ASP A 316 -25.23 4.97 2.44
CA ASP A 316 -26.40 5.38 3.24
C ASP A 316 -27.53 6.01 2.39
N LYS A 317 -27.32 6.18 1.07
CA LYS A 317 -28.22 6.86 0.12
C LYS A 317 -28.44 8.35 0.46
N ASN A 318 -27.57 8.96 1.25
CA ASN A 318 -27.54 10.40 1.50
C ASN A 318 -26.79 11.12 0.35
N PHE A 319 -27.33 11.03 -0.86
CA PHE A 319 -26.69 11.53 -2.08
C PHE A 319 -26.43 13.04 -2.07
N LYS A 320 -27.27 13.82 -1.38
CA LYS A 320 -27.11 15.28 -1.29
C LYS A 320 -25.82 15.65 -0.56
N GLU A 321 -25.56 15.00 0.57
CA GLU A 321 -24.39 15.27 1.39
C GLU A 321 -23.14 14.62 0.81
N ALA A 322 -23.24 13.38 0.33
CA ALA A 322 -22.16 12.71 -0.41
C ALA A 322 -21.67 13.57 -1.59
N GLY A 323 -22.60 14.08 -2.41
CA GLY A 323 -22.26 14.95 -3.54
C GLY A 323 -21.62 16.27 -3.15
N LYS A 324 -21.89 16.80 -1.94
CA LYS A 324 -21.19 17.98 -1.42
C LYS A 324 -19.72 17.64 -1.12
N TYR A 325 -19.49 16.59 -0.34
CA TYR A 325 -18.14 16.17 0.04
C TYR A 325 -17.29 15.74 -1.16
N TYR A 326 -17.86 15.01 -2.14
CA TYR A 326 -17.15 14.70 -3.38
C TYR A 326 -16.73 15.96 -4.14
N LYS A 327 -17.62 16.96 -4.28
CA LYS A 327 -17.28 18.22 -4.96
C LYS A 327 -16.18 18.99 -4.24
N GLU A 328 -16.21 19.01 -2.91
CA GLU A 328 -15.15 19.63 -2.11
C GLU A 328 -13.81 18.89 -2.28
N ALA A 329 -13.80 17.56 -2.21
CA ALA A 329 -12.62 16.74 -2.45
C ALA A 329 -12.01 16.99 -3.83
N ILE A 330 -12.83 17.05 -4.88
CA ILE A 330 -12.39 17.38 -6.26
C ILE A 330 -11.78 18.78 -6.32
N LYS A 331 -12.43 19.77 -5.69
CA LYS A 331 -11.95 21.16 -5.65
C LYS A 331 -10.57 21.27 -4.97
N ASP A 332 -10.34 20.44 -3.96
CA ASP A 332 -9.07 20.38 -3.22
C ASP A 332 -8.02 19.48 -3.92
N GLY A 333 -8.32 18.99 -5.12
CA GLY A 333 -7.39 18.23 -5.96
C GLY A 333 -7.35 16.73 -5.69
N CYS A 334 -8.39 16.15 -5.07
CA CYS A 334 -8.61 14.70 -5.01
C CYS A 334 -9.40 14.26 -6.24
N TYR A 335 -8.77 14.30 -7.41
CA TYR A 335 -9.47 14.06 -8.68
C TYR A 335 -10.12 12.68 -8.79
N ASN A 336 -9.57 11.66 -8.11
CA ASN A 336 -10.17 10.33 -7.98
C ASN A 336 -11.62 10.37 -7.46
N SER A 337 -11.99 11.40 -6.69
CA SER A 337 -13.37 11.63 -6.24
C SER A 337 -14.35 11.90 -7.38
N ALA A 338 -13.87 12.34 -8.56
CA ALA A 338 -14.72 12.59 -9.73
C ALA A 338 -15.34 11.30 -10.26
N GLU A 339 -14.64 10.16 -10.18
CA GLU A 339 -15.25 8.87 -10.54
C GLU A 339 -16.45 8.55 -9.64
N ASN A 340 -16.27 8.69 -8.33
CA ASN A 340 -17.32 8.43 -7.34
C ASN A 340 -18.50 9.41 -7.48
N MET A 341 -18.21 10.68 -7.79
CA MET A 341 -19.25 11.66 -8.12
C MET A 341 -20.00 11.29 -9.40
N GLY A 342 -19.31 10.75 -10.41
CA GLY A 342 -19.92 10.23 -11.63
C GLY A 342 -20.85 9.06 -11.36
N ASP A 343 -20.45 8.14 -10.48
CA ASP A 343 -21.28 7.02 -10.03
C ASP A 343 -22.53 7.50 -9.27
N LEU A 344 -22.38 8.51 -8.42
CA LEU A 344 -23.51 9.17 -7.76
C LEU A 344 -24.49 9.77 -8.77
N CYS A 345 -23.98 10.49 -9.77
CA CYS A 345 -24.82 11.03 -10.84
C CYS A 345 -25.51 9.91 -11.63
N ARG A 346 -24.83 8.78 -11.88
CA ARG A 346 -25.41 7.60 -12.53
C ARG A 346 -26.53 6.97 -11.70
N ALA A 347 -26.37 6.88 -10.37
CA ALA A 347 -27.42 6.40 -9.46
C ALA A 347 -28.66 7.31 -9.48
N LEU A 348 -28.46 8.63 -9.61
CA LEU A 348 -29.53 9.62 -9.81
C LEU A 348 -30.07 9.67 -11.25
N LYS A 349 -29.52 8.88 -12.18
CA LYS A 349 -29.82 8.88 -13.62
C LYS A 349 -29.50 10.20 -14.34
N GLU A 350 -28.60 10.99 -13.76
CA GLU A 350 -28.07 12.23 -14.34
C GLU A 350 -26.86 11.92 -15.25
N TYR A 351 -27.11 11.19 -16.35
CA TYR A 351 -26.04 10.63 -17.18
C TYR A 351 -25.13 11.69 -17.83
N ASP A 352 -25.65 12.84 -18.22
CA ASP A 352 -24.82 13.91 -18.80
C ASP A 352 -23.86 14.51 -17.77
N LEU A 353 -24.29 14.62 -16.52
CA LEU A 353 -23.44 15.09 -15.44
C LEU A 353 -22.39 14.02 -15.08
N ALA A 354 -22.78 12.74 -15.08
CA ALA A 354 -21.86 11.63 -14.89
C ALA A 354 -20.74 11.64 -15.96
N LEU A 355 -21.09 11.84 -17.23
CA LEU A 355 -20.11 11.97 -18.33
C LEU A 355 -19.10 13.09 -18.08
N ASN A 356 -19.53 14.24 -17.55
CA ASN A 356 -18.63 15.36 -17.26
C ASN A 356 -17.62 15.00 -16.15
N TYR A 357 -18.07 14.32 -15.10
CA TYR A 357 -17.20 13.92 -14.00
C TYR A 357 -16.21 12.82 -14.42
N TYR A 358 -16.65 11.77 -15.12
CA TYR A 358 -15.73 10.74 -15.63
C TYR A 358 -14.67 11.31 -16.59
N LYS A 359 -15.03 12.33 -17.39
CA LYS A 359 -14.07 13.03 -18.29
C LYS A 359 -13.00 13.83 -17.55
N MET A 360 -13.14 14.09 -16.25
CA MET A 360 -12.10 14.72 -15.45
C MET A 360 -10.89 13.80 -15.21
N ILE A 361 -11.08 12.48 -15.32
CA ILE A 361 -10.02 11.48 -15.16
C ILE A 361 -9.96 10.58 -16.40
N PRO A 362 -9.67 11.15 -17.59
CA PRO A 362 -9.84 10.45 -18.86
C PRO A 362 -8.91 9.25 -19.04
N ASP A 363 -7.86 9.13 -18.22
CA ASP A 363 -6.87 8.05 -18.26
C ASP A 363 -7.23 6.88 -17.34
N SER A 364 -8.22 7.03 -16.43
CA SER A 364 -8.73 5.91 -15.64
C SER A 364 -9.47 4.93 -16.55
N ILE A 365 -8.98 3.69 -16.62
CA ILE A 365 -9.61 2.60 -17.40
C ILE A 365 -11.07 2.41 -16.96
N SER A 366 -11.33 2.44 -15.65
CA SER A 366 -12.69 2.35 -15.09
C SER A 366 -13.60 3.47 -15.61
N CYS A 367 -13.12 4.73 -15.59
CA CYS A 367 -13.86 5.85 -16.16
C CYS A 367 -14.08 5.72 -17.67
N GLN A 368 -13.08 5.23 -18.43
CA GLN A 368 -13.20 5.00 -19.87
C GLN A 368 -14.30 3.99 -20.19
N ILE A 369 -14.37 2.88 -19.45
CA ILE A 369 -15.44 1.87 -19.58
C ILE A 369 -16.80 2.47 -19.21
N LYS A 370 -16.90 3.17 -18.06
CA LYS A 370 -18.15 3.82 -17.62
C LYS A 370 -18.67 4.85 -18.63
N LEU A 371 -17.76 5.61 -19.25
CA LEU A 371 -18.07 6.52 -20.36
C LEU A 371 -18.62 5.74 -21.57
N ALA A 372 -17.92 4.69 -22.00
CA ALA A 372 -18.33 3.86 -23.12
C ALA A 372 -19.71 3.22 -22.89
N ASN A 373 -19.96 2.67 -21.70
CA ASN A 373 -21.24 2.05 -21.32
C ASN A 373 -22.41 3.05 -21.37
N ILE A 374 -22.19 4.31 -20.94
CA ILE A 374 -23.22 5.36 -21.06
C ILE A 374 -23.50 5.68 -22.53
N TYR A 375 -22.47 5.79 -23.37
CA TYR A 375 -22.64 6.05 -24.80
C TYR A 375 -23.27 4.86 -25.53
N GLU A 376 -22.98 3.62 -25.13
CA GLU A 376 -23.63 2.41 -25.62
C GLU A 376 -25.14 2.43 -25.31
N LYS A 377 -25.53 2.77 -24.07
CA LYS A 377 -26.94 2.94 -23.69
C LYS A 377 -27.64 4.04 -24.49
N LYS A 378 -26.90 5.07 -24.92
CA LYS A 378 -27.39 6.16 -25.78
C LYS A 378 -27.34 5.81 -27.28
N ASN A 379 -26.78 4.66 -27.65
CA ASN A 379 -26.52 4.25 -29.03
C ASN A 379 -25.67 5.28 -29.83
N ASP A 380 -24.75 5.96 -29.15
CA ASP A 380 -23.78 6.89 -29.75
C ASP A 380 -22.52 6.12 -30.14
N ILE A 381 -22.49 5.64 -31.38
CA ILE A 381 -21.45 4.72 -31.87
C ILE A 381 -20.07 5.36 -31.87
N ASP A 382 -19.97 6.64 -32.23
CA ASP A 382 -18.67 7.32 -32.35
C ASP A 382 -18.00 7.47 -30.98
N ASN A 383 -18.74 7.97 -29.98
CA ASN A 383 -18.20 8.13 -28.64
C ASN A 383 -17.98 6.78 -27.94
N MET A 384 -18.91 5.82 -28.10
CA MET A 384 -18.77 4.46 -27.59
C MET A 384 -17.47 3.81 -28.12
N THR A 385 -17.24 3.85 -29.43
CA THR A 385 -16.05 3.29 -30.09
C THR A 385 -14.78 3.95 -29.56
N ASN A 386 -14.76 5.28 -29.45
CA ASN A 386 -13.60 6.02 -28.99
C ASN A 386 -13.20 5.67 -27.55
N TRP A 387 -14.18 5.57 -26.64
CA TRP A 387 -13.90 5.27 -25.23
C TRP A 387 -13.55 3.80 -24.99
N TYR A 388 -14.25 2.85 -25.62
CA TYR A 388 -13.84 1.44 -25.58
C TYR A 388 -12.45 1.24 -26.19
N LYS A 389 -12.10 1.97 -27.25
CA LYS A 389 -10.75 1.94 -27.82
C LYS A 389 -9.69 2.41 -26.83
N LYS A 390 -9.92 3.51 -26.11
CA LYS A 390 -8.98 3.98 -25.08
C LYS A 390 -8.78 2.94 -23.97
N ALA A 391 -9.88 2.35 -23.46
CA ALA A 391 -9.80 1.30 -22.45
C ALA A 391 -9.06 0.05 -22.96
N ALA A 392 -9.36 -0.38 -24.19
CA ALA A 392 -8.69 -1.49 -24.86
C ALA A 392 -7.19 -1.23 -25.07
N ASP A 393 -6.81 -0.05 -25.55
CA ASP A 393 -5.41 0.33 -25.77
C ASP A 393 -4.64 0.44 -24.43
N ASN A 394 -5.35 0.66 -23.30
CA ASN A 394 -4.82 0.61 -21.93
C ASN A 394 -4.86 -0.79 -21.30
N GLY A 395 -5.21 -1.83 -22.05
CA GLY A 395 -5.13 -3.24 -21.62
C GLY A 395 -6.43 -3.84 -21.11
N ASP A 396 -7.57 -3.15 -21.19
CA ASP A 396 -8.86 -3.74 -20.81
C ASP A 396 -9.35 -4.76 -21.86
N LEU A 397 -9.40 -6.03 -21.46
CA LEU A 397 -9.73 -7.14 -22.35
C LEU A 397 -11.21 -7.15 -22.75
N GLU A 398 -12.09 -6.75 -21.85
CA GLU A 398 -13.53 -6.67 -22.13
C GLU A 398 -13.79 -5.58 -23.17
N SER A 399 -13.18 -4.40 -23.02
CA SER A 399 -13.23 -3.35 -24.01
C SER A 399 -12.65 -3.77 -25.37
N CYS A 400 -11.62 -4.62 -25.41
CA CYS A 400 -11.14 -5.20 -26.67
C CYS A 400 -12.25 -6.01 -27.35
N PHE A 401 -12.93 -6.89 -26.60
CA PHE A 401 -14.03 -7.69 -27.14
C PHE A 401 -15.21 -6.81 -27.59
N LYS A 402 -15.67 -5.88 -26.74
CA LYS A 402 -16.73 -4.91 -27.09
C LYS A 402 -16.39 -4.12 -28.34
N LEU A 403 -15.18 -3.58 -28.43
CA LEU A 403 -14.72 -2.83 -29.59
C LEU A 403 -14.67 -3.68 -30.87
N ALA A 404 -14.24 -4.94 -30.77
CA ALA A 404 -14.25 -5.87 -31.89
C ALA A 404 -15.66 -6.11 -32.42
N THR A 405 -16.65 -6.31 -31.53
CA THR A 405 -18.05 -6.47 -31.93
C THR A 405 -18.62 -5.21 -32.59
N ILE A 406 -18.21 -4.02 -32.14
CA ILE A 406 -18.59 -2.74 -32.76
C ILE A 406 -18.02 -2.64 -34.17
N TYR A 407 -16.73 -2.95 -34.36
CA TYR A 407 -16.11 -2.96 -35.68
C TYR A 407 -16.76 -3.97 -36.63
N GLU A 408 -17.14 -5.14 -36.14
CA GLU A 408 -17.84 -6.12 -36.95
C GLU A 408 -19.21 -5.60 -37.41
N ARG A 409 -20.01 -5.05 -36.48
CA ARG A 409 -21.33 -4.46 -36.79
C ARG A 409 -21.26 -3.26 -37.73
N THR A 410 -20.17 -2.50 -37.68
CA THR A 410 -19.95 -1.32 -38.53
C THR A 410 -19.25 -1.63 -39.85
N GLY A 411 -18.97 -2.91 -40.13
CA GLY A 411 -18.39 -3.34 -41.42
C GLY A 411 -16.87 -3.15 -41.53
N ASN A 412 -16.14 -3.17 -40.41
CA ASN A 412 -14.68 -3.13 -40.34
C ASN A 412 -14.10 -4.48 -39.86
N PRO A 413 -14.07 -5.53 -40.72
CA PRO A 413 -13.63 -6.87 -40.32
C PRO A 413 -12.15 -6.91 -39.89
N LYS A 414 -11.28 -6.11 -40.51
CA LYS A 414 -9.86 -6.02 -40.11
C LYS A 414 -9.70 -5.49 -38.69
N GLY A 415 -10.46 -4.44 -38.33
CA GLY A 415 -10.50 -3.90 -36.97
C GLY A 415 -11.05 -4.92 -35.99
N ALA A 416 -12.14 -5.61 -36.35
CA ALA A 416 -12.74 -6.65 -35.53
C ALA A 416 -11.77 -7.80 -35.24
N ILE A 417 -11.13 -8.35 -36.27
CA ILE A 417 -10.13 -9.42 -36.15
C ILE A 417 -9.02 -8.98 -35.18
N ARG A 418 -8.43 -7.80 -35.38
CA ARG A 418 -7.33 -7.32 -34.53
C ARG A 418 -7.69 -7.34 -33.04
N TYR A 419 -8.86 -6.81 -32.67
CA TYR A 419 -9.24 -6.73 -31.25
C TYR A 419 -9.78 -8.05 -30.69
N TYR A 420 -10.41 -8.90 -31.51
CA TYR A 420 -10.72 -10.28 -31.09
C TYR A 420 -9.44 -11.09 -30.84
N GLN A 421 -8.39 -10.93 -31.64
CA GLN A 421 -7.10 -11.60 -31.42
C GLN A 421 -6.48 -11.20 -30.07
N ILE A 422 -6.45 -9.89 -29.75
CA ILE A 422 -5.91 -9.41 -28.47
C ILE A 422 -6.64 -10.06 -27.29
N ALA A 423 -7.98 -10.05 -27.30
CA ALA A 423 -8.78 -10.69 -26.24
C ALA A 423 -8.56 -12.22 -26.20
N ALA A 424 -8.47 -12.87 -27.36
CA ALA A 424 -8.27 -14.30 -27.49
C ALA A 424 -6.90 -14.78 -26.97
N GLU A 425 -5.82 -14.00 -27.20
CA GLU A 425 -4.48 -14.28 -26.70
C GLU A 425 -4.41 -14.25 -25.17
N HIS A 426 -5.29 -13.50 -24.51
CA HIS A 426 -5.44 -13.46 -23.05
C HIS A 426 -6.47 -14.46 -22.51
N GLY A 427 -6.87 -15.45 -23.31
CA GLY A 427 -7.70 -16.57 -22.85
C GLY A 427 -9.20 -16.41 -23.07
N HIS A 428 -9.68 -15.33 -23.70
CA HIS A 428 -11.11 -15.13 -23.92
C HIS A 428 -11.67 -16.09 -25.01
N ASP A 429 -12.34 -17.18 -24.62
CA ASP A 429 -12.75 -18.24 -25.55
C ASP A 429 -13.82 -17.83 -26.56
N ILE A 430 -14.72 -16.92 -26.19
CA ILE A 430 -15.69 -16.36 -27.14
C ILE A 430 -14.95 -15.53 -28.20
N ALA A 431 -14.01 -14.67 -27.81
CA ALA A 431 -13.20 -13.92 -28.78
C ALA A 431 -12.43 -14.85 -29.74
N LYS A 432 -11.90 -15.99 -29.25
CA LYS A 432 -11.28 -17.03 -30.09
C LYS A 432 -12.27 -17.57 -31.13
N LEU A 433 -13.51 -17.87 -30.72
CA LEU A 433 -14.56 -18.34 -31.63
C LEU A 433 -14.89 -17.31 -32.73
N TYR A 434 -15.04 -16.04 -32.35
CA TYR A 434 -15.34 -14.96 -33.31
C TYR A 434 -14.16 -14.69 -34.26
N ALA A 435 -12.92 -14.62 -33.75
CA ALA A 435 -11.72 -14.50 -34.59
C ALA A 435 -11.60 -15.67 -35.57
N GLY A 436 -11.79 -16.90 -35.07
CA GLY A 436 -11.74 -18.12 -35.87
C GLY A 436 -12.76 -18.13 -37.01
N ARG A 437 -14.00 -17.68 -36.74
CA ARG A 437 -15.02 -17.49 -37.79
C ARG A 437 -14.56 -16.48 -38.84
N LEU A 438 -14.10 -15.30 -38.42
CA LEU A 438 -13.71 -14.25 -39.35
C LEU A 438 -12.54 -14.68 -40.24
N PHE A 439 -11.52 -15.33 -39.67
CA PHE A 439 -10.43 -15.91 -40.45
C PHE A 439 -10.90 -16.99 -41.43
N PHE A 440 -11.86 -17.83 -41.02
CA PHE A 440 -12.44 -18.83 -41.92
C PHE A 440 -13.15 -18.18 -43.11
N LEU A 441 -13.92 -17.11 -42.86
CA LEU A 441 -14.62 -16.36 -43.92
C LEU A 441 -13.65 -15.62 -44.86
N GLU A 442 -12.50 -15.17 -44.36
CA GLU A 442 -11.41 -14.60 -45.16
C GLU A 442 -10.51 -15.65 -45.83
N ALA A 443 -10.86 -16.94 -45.72
CA ALA A 443 -10.08 -18.08 -46.23
C ALA A 443 -8.64 -18.18 -45.66
N ASN A 444 -8.40 -17.61 -44.48
CA ASN A 444 -7.15 -17.77 -43.73
C ASN A 444 -7.26 -18.96 -42.78
N TYR A 445 -7.20 -20.16 -43.35
CA TYR A 445 -7.52 -21.40 -42.62
C TYR A 445 -6.50 -21.79 -41.55
N GLU A 446 -5.24 -21.37 -41.64
CA GLU A 446 -4.24 -21.65 -40.59
C GLU A 446 -4.54 -20.87 -39.32
N GLU A 447 -4.85 -19.56 -39.43
CA GLU A 447 -5.27 -18.77 -38.27
C GLU A 447 -6.65 -19.20 -37.78
N ALA A 448 -7.60 -19.48 -38.68
CA ALA A 448 -8.91 -20.00 -38.29
C ALA A 448 -8.77 -21.27 -37.44
N LYS A 449 -7.92 -22.21 -37.86
CA LYS A 449 -7.61 -23.43 -37.11
C LYS A 449 -7.02 -23.12 -35.73
N ARG A 450 -6.03 -22.22 -35.66
CA ARG A 450 -5.39 -21.82 -34.39
C ARG A 450 -6.40 -21.28 -33.39
N TYR A 451 -7.30 -20.41 -33.82
CA TYR A 451 -8.31 -19.79 -32.93
C TYR A 451 -9.49 -20.72 -32.62
N LEU A 452 -9.90 -21.61 -33.53
CA LEU A 452 -11.02 -22.53 -33.30
C LEU A 452 -10.64 -23.76 -32.46
N GLU A 453 -9.36 -24.08 -32.30
CA GLU A 453 -8.92 -25.26 -31.55
C GLU A 453 -9.41 -25.25 -30.09
N GLY A 454 -9.26 -24.15 -29.36
CA GLY A 454 -9.74 -24.00 -27.99
C GLY A 454 -11.28 -24.16 -27.87
N PRO A 455 -12.08 -23.37 -28.61
CA PRO A 455 -13.53 -23.55 -28.66
C PRO A 455 -13.97 -24.97 -29.04
N ALA A 456 -13.27 -25.64 -29.96
CA ALA A 456 -13.55 -27.01 -30.35
C ALA A 456 -13.27 -28.01 -29.21
N GLN A 457 -12.19 -27.83 -28.44
CA GLN A 457 -11.91 -28.62 -27.23
C GLN A 457 -13.01 -28.46 -26.17
N LEU A 458 -13.60 -27.26 -26.09
CA LEU A 458 -14.75 -26.96 -25.23
C LEU A 458 -16.10 -27.41 -25.82
N ASN A 459 -16.09 -28.28 -26.83
CA ASN A 459 -17.29 -28.84 -27.46
C ASN A 459 -18.21 -27.81 -28.14
N ASN A 460 -17.68 -26.66 -28.58
CA ASN A 460 -18.44 -25.75 -29.42
C ASN A 460 -18.70 -26.39 -30.80
N ILE A 461 -19.98 -26.62 -31.13
CA ILE A 461 -20.40 -27.34 -32.34
C ILE A 461 -19.95 -26.62 -33.62
N TYR A 462 -20.04 -25.28 -33.64
CA TYR A 462 -19.61 -24.50 -34.80
C TYR A 462 -18.11 -24.67 -35.06
N ALA A 463 -17.30 -24.56 -34.01
CA ALA A 463 -15.85 -24.77 -34.10
C ALA A 463 -15.53 -26.20 -34.56
N LEU A 464 -16.14 -27.22 -33.95
CA LEU A 464 -15.92 -28.63 -34.33
C LEU A 464 -16.26 -28.91 -35.80
N ASN A 465 -17.43 -28.47 -36.28
CA ASN A 465 -17.83 -28.68 -37.67
C ASN A 465 -16.90 -27.92 -38.63
N THR A 466 -16.55 -26.67 -38.31
CA THR A 466 -15.67 -25.84 -39.13
C THR A 466 -14.25 -26.42 -39.22
N MET A 467 -13.73 -26.95 -38.11
CA MET A 467 -12.45 -27.67 -38.09
C MET A 467 -12.48 -28.91 -38.96
N GLY A 468 -13.56 -29.70 -38.91
CA GLY A 468 -13.78 -30.84 -39.79
C GLY A 468 -13.76 -30.45 -41.27
N VAL A 469 -14.47 -29.38 -41.64
CA VAL A 469 -14.52 -28.82 -43.01
C VAL A 469 -13.14 -28.39 -43.50
N MET A 470 -12.37 -27.68 -42.66
CA MET A 470 -11.01 -27.25 -43.02
C MET A 470 -10.06 -28.44 -43.20
N TYR A 471 -10.13 -29.44 -42.33
CA TYR A 471 -9.28 -30.62 -42.45
C TYR A 471 -9.62 -31.49 -43.67
N ASP A 472 -10.90 -31.58 -44.02
CA ASP A 472 -11.39 -32.34 -45.18
C ASP A 472 -10.92 -31.69 -46.51
N ASN A 473 -11.19 -30.40 -46.69
CA ASN A 473 -10.99 -29.73 -47.98
C ASN A 473 -9.65 -29.03 -48.15
N PHE A 474 -9.16 -28.33 -47.11
CA PHE A 474 -7.99 -27.48 -47.22
C PHE A 474 -6.71 -28.20 -46.80
N PHE A 475 -6.67 -28.72 -45.57
CA PHE A 475 -5.48 -29.42 -45.07
C PHE A 475 -5.32 -30.83 -45.61
N LYS A 476 -6.40 -31.41 -46.17
CA LYS A 476 -6.45 -32.76 -46.74
C LYS A 476 -5.96 -33.85 -45.77
N ASP A 477 -6.38 -33.73 -44.51
CA ASP A 477 -6.13 -34.71 -43.44
C ASP A 477 -7.45 -35.41 -43.08
N PRO A 478 -7.80 -36.51 -43.77
CA PRO A 478 -9.07 -37.18 -43.56
C PRO A 478 -9.20 -37.78 -42.15
N LYS A 479 -8.09 -38.14 -41.50
CA LYS A 479 -8.13 -38.71 -40.14
C LYS A 479 -8.58 -37.67 -39.13
N LYS A 480 -7.99 -36.47 -39.19
CA LYS A 480 -8.42 -35.37 -38.33
C LYS A 480 -9.81 -34.87 -38.67
N ALA A 481 -10.16 -34.79 -39.95
CA ALA A 481 -11.52 -34.42 -40.36
C ALA A 481 -12.57 -35.35 -39.75
N ILE A 482 -12.36 -36.68 -39.82
CA ILE A 482 -13.21 -37.67 -39.18
C ILE A 482 -13.32 -37.41 -37.67
N GLU A 483 -12.19 -37.23 -36.97
CA GLU A 483 -12.20 -36.98 -35.52
C GLU A 483 -13.07 -35.78 -35.12
N TYR A 484 -12.92 -34.64 -35.80
CA TYR A 484 -13.70 -33.44 -35.53
C TYR A 484 -15.18 -33.61 -35.86
N TYR A 485 -15.50 -34.24 -37.00
CA TYR A 485 -16.89 -34.49 -37.36
C TYR A 485 -17.56 -35.49 -36.41
N GLU A 486 -16.87 -36.53 -35.96
CA GLU A 486 -17.41 -37.51 -35.00
C GLU A 486 -17.70 -36.84 -33.65
N LYS A 487 -16.80 -35.98 -33.16
CA LYS A 487 -17.03 -35.16 -31.95
C LYS A 487 -18.29 -34.30 -32.11
N ALA A 488 -18.44 -33.59 -33.22
CA ALA A 488 -19.64 -32.78 -33.48
C ALA A 488 -20.91 -33.65 -33.63
N ALA A 489 -20.82 -34.79 -34.32
CA ALA A 489 -21.94 -35.71 -34.51
C ALA A 489 -22.44 -36.30 -33.17
N ASN A 490 -21.54 -36.59 -32.23
CA ASN A 490 -21.90 -37.01 -30.87
C ASN A 490 -22.68 -35.95 -30.10
N LEU A 491 -22.51 -34.67 -30.46
CA LEU A 491 -23.29 -33.53 -29.96
C LEU A 491 -24.57 -33.29 -30.79
N LYS A 492 -24.97 -34.26 -31.62
CA LYS A 492 -26.14 -34.22 -32.51
C LYS A 492 -26.05 -33.19 -33.63
N CYS A 493 -24.84 -32.79 -34.02
CA CYS A 493 -24.63 -31.94 -35.20
C CYS A 493 -24.92 -32.72 -36.49
N THR A 494 -26.05 -32.42 -37.14
CA THR A 494 -26.48 -33.18 -38.32
C THR A 494 -25.69 -32.82 -39.58
N GLU A 495 -25.21 -31.59 -39.67
CA GLU A 495 -24.34 -31.08 -40.73
C GLU A 495 -23.01 -31.85 -40.74
N SER A 496 -22.42 -32.08 -39.57
CA SER A 496 -21.21 -32.90 -39.43
C SER A 496 -21.46 -34.36 -39.77
N MET A 497 -22.63 -34.93 -39.45
CA MET A 497 -22.98 -36.30 -39.84
C MET A 497 -23.04 -36.44 -41.37
N TYR A 498 -23.62 -35.47 -42.06
CA TYR A 498 -23.65 -35.42 -43.53
C TYR A 498 -22.25 -35.31 -44.12
N ASN A 499 -21.44 -34.36 -43.64
CA ASN A 499 -20.08 -34.13 -44.12
C ASN A 499 -19.17 -35.35 -43.86
N LEU A 500 -19.28 -35.96 -42.68
CA LEU A 500 -18.58 -37.19 -42.33
C LEU A 500 -18.95 -38.35 -43.24
N ALA A 501 -20.24 -38.53 -43.51
CA ALA A 501 -20.69 -39.55 -44.43
C ALA A 501 -20.07 -39.37 -45.81
N GLN A 502 -20.07 -38.15 -46.36
CA GLN A 502 -19.42 -37.86 -47.65
C GLN A 502 -17.93 -38.23 -47.65
N LEU A 503 -17.20 -37.85 -46.60
CA LEU A 503 -15.78 -38.17 -46.47
C LEU A 503 -15.55 -39.69 -46.41
N LEU A 504 -16.32 -40.40 -45.58
CA LEU A 504 -16.23 -41.86 -45.47
C LEU A 504 -16.57 -42.56 -46.80
N PHE A 505 -17.51 -42.01 -47.60
CA PHE A 505 -17.78 -42.48 -48.95
C PHE A 505 -16.57 -42.35 -49.88
N ARG A 506 -15.86 -41.22 -49.85
CA ARG A 506 -14.62 -41.00 -50.62
C ARG A 506 -13.50 -41.96 -50.19
N LEU A 507 -13.53 -42.41 -48.94
CA LEU A 507 -12.59 -43.37 -48.36
C LEU A 507 -13.02 -44.85 -48.49
N TYR A 508 -14.12 -45.12 -49.20
CA TYR A 508 -14.68 -46.47 -49.38
C TYR A 508 -15.16 -47.15 -48.08
N GLU A 509 -15.37 -46.38 -47.00
CA GLU A 509 -15.88 -46.86 -45.71
C GLU A 509 -17.42 -46.82 -45.64
N TYR A 510 -18.06 -47.50 -46.59
CA TYR A 510 -19.50 -47.37 -46.84
C TYR A 510 -20.40 -47.77 -45.67
N ASP A 511 -20.04 -48.79 -44.90
CA ASP A 511 -20.84 -49.23 -43.75
C ASP A 511 -20.88 -48.18 -42.64
N LYS A 512 -19.76 -47.47 -42.41
CA LYS A 512 -19.73 -46.36 -41.44
C LYS A 512 -20.47 -45.14 -41.98
N ALA A 513 -20.30 -44.83 -43.26
CA ALA A 513 -21.02 -43.74 -43.89
C ALA A 513 -22.55 -43.94 -43.79
N GLU A 514 -23.03 -45.17 -44.04
CA GLU A 514 -24.45 -45.54 -43.91
C GLU A 514 -24.97 -45.30 -42.48
N ARG A 515 -24.18 -45.64 -41.45
CA ARG A 515 -24.56 -45.41 -40.05
C ARG A 515 -24.77 -43.93 -39.74
N TYR A 516 -23.84 -43.07 -40.14
CA TYR A 516 -23.96 -41.63 -39.91
C TYR A 516 -25.09 -40.99 -40.73
N LEU A 517 -25.37 -41.49 -41.94
CA LEU A 517 -26.53 -41.04 -42.73
C LEU A 517 -27.86 -41.43 -42.08
N LYS A 518 -27.98 -42.65 -41.55
CA LYS A 518 -29.16 -43.06 -40.76
C LYS A 518 -29.35 -42.16 -39.55
N LEU A 519 -28.29 -41.95 -38.78
CA LEU A 519 -28.32 -41.11 -37.58
C LEU A 519 -28.72 -39.66 -37.93
N GLY A 520 -28.14 -39.08 -38.98
CA GLY A 520 -28.52 -37.74 -39.45
C GLY A 520 -29.97 -37.66 -39.92
N THR A 521 -30.48 -38.72 -40.55
CA THR A 521 -31.89 -38.83 -40.96
C THR A 521 -32.82 -38.91 -39.76
N GLU A 522 -32.47 -39.71 -38.74
CA GLU A 522 -33.21 -39.81 -37.47
C GLU A 522 -33.29 -38.46 -36.74
N TYR A 523 -32.21 -37.66 -36.80
CA TYR A 523 -32.19 -36.28 -36.31
C TYR A 523 -32.80 -35.25 -37.28
N GLY A 524 -33.40 -35.70 -38.39
CA GLY A 524 -34.23 -34.87 -39.27
C GLY A 524 -33.49 -34.17 -40.43
N ASN A 525 -32.22 -34.47 -40.67
CA ASN A 525 -31.47 -33.84 -41.75
C ASN A 525 -31.83 -34.43 -43.12
N LYS A 526 -32.46 -33.61 -43.97
CA LYS A 526 -32.93 -34.00 -45.31
C LYS A 526 -31.83 -34.29 -46.31
N ARG A 527 -30.63 -33.70 -46.15
CA ARG A 527 -29.48 -34.03 -46.98
C ARG A 527 -28.95 -35.43 -46.66
N CYS A 528 -28.92 -35.81 -45.38
CA CYS A 528 -28.64 -37.19 -44.97
C CYS A 528 -29.68 -38.18 -45.51
N GLU A 529 -30.97 -37.86 -45.41
CA GLU A 529 -32.05 -38.72 -45.91
C GLU A 529 -31.95 -38.94 -47.42
N TYR A 530 -31.72 -37.86 -48.17
CA TYR A 530 -31.51 -37.93 -49.61
C TYR A 530 -30.28 -38.76 -49.98
N PHE A 531 -29.14 -38.54 -49.30
CA PHE A 531 -27.91 -39.27 -49.58
C PHE A 531 -28.06 -40.76 -49.22
N LEU A 532 -28.76 -41.10 -48.13
CA LEU A 532 -29.06 -42.49 -47.77
C LEU A 532 -29.94 -43.17 -48.83
N ALA A 533 -30.98 -42.50 -49.30
CA ALA A 533 -31.86 -43.01 -50.35
C ALA A 533 -31.08 -43.25 -51.65
N ALA A 534 -30.23 -42.30 -52.05
CA ALA A 534 -29.40 -42.44 -53.24
C ALA A 534 -28.37 -43.57 -53.11
N PHE A 535 -27.80 -43.76 -51.92
CA PHE A 535 -26.88 -44.86 -51.64
C PHE A 535 -27.56 -46.23 -51.76
N TYR A 536 -28.77 -46.39 -51.21
CA TYR A 536 -29.53 -47.63 -51.36
C TYR A 536 -30.00 -47.89 -52.78
N TYR A 537 -30.38 -46.85 -53.51
CA TYR A 537 -30.67 -46.98 -54.93
C TYR A 537 -29.46 -47.51 -55.71
N ARG A 538 -28.25 -47.01 -55.41
CA ARG A 538 -27.01 -47.53 -56.01
C ARG A 538 -26.73 -48.99 -55.62
N LYS A 539 -26.83 -49.35 -54.34
CA LYS A 539 -26.66 -50.76 -53.89
C LYS A 539 -27.62 -51.70 -54.62
N SER A 540 -28.89 -51.30 -54.75
CA SER A 540 -29.90 -52.06 -55.49
C SER A 540 -29.54 -52.20 -56.97
N MET A 541 -29.08 -51.12 -57.62
CA MET A 541 -28.60 -51.18 -59.00
C MET A 541 -27.43 -52.16 -59.18
N ASP A 542 -26.43 -52.11 -58.30
CA ASP A 542 -25.26 -52.99 -58.39
C ASP A 542 -25.66 -54.47 -58.23
N MET A 543 -26.63 -54.76 -57.36
CA MET A 543 -27.22 -56.11 -57.23
C MET A 543 -27.97 -56.53 -58.50
N PHE A 544 -28.80 -55.66 -59.08
CA PHE A 544 -29.51 -55.95 -60.33
C PHE A 544 -28.55 -56.19 -61.51
N LYS A 545 -27.47 -55.42 -61.60
CA LYS A 545 -26.40 -55.65 -62.60
C LYS A 545 -25.72 -57.00 -62.40
N ALA A 546 -25.37 -57.36 -61.17
CA ALA A 546 -24.78 -58.66 -60.87
C ALA A 546 -25.70 -59.83 -61.23
N LEU A 547 -27.01 -59.72 -60.97
CA LEU A 547 -28.00 -60.72 -61.36
C LEU A 547 -28.23 -60.78 -62.88
N SER A 548 -28.17 -59.63 -63.57
CA SER A 548 -28.27 -59.58 -65.03
C SER A 548 -27.11 -60.30 -65.72
N ASN A 549 -25.89 -60.22 -65.16
CA ASN A 549 -24.72 -60.94 -65.68
C ASN A 549 -24.89 -62.47 -65.69
N ILE A 550 -25.79 -63.01 -64.86
CA ILE A 550 -26.14 -64.43 -64.83
C ILE A 550 -27.54 -64.71 -65.44
N SER A 551 -28.15 -63.70 -66.08
CA SER A 551 -29.48 -63.78 -66.70
C SER A 551 -30.58 -64.31 -65.75
N TYR A 552 -30.50 -63.93 -64.47
CA TYR A 552 -31.48 -64.36 -63.47
C TYR A 552 -32.78 -63.56 -63.61
N GLU A 553 -33.91 -64.22 -63.79
CA GLU A 553 -35.23 -63.60 -64.01
C GLU A 553 -35.24 -62.55 -65.15
N ASN A 554 -36.02 -61.46 -65.02
CA ASN A 554 -36.14 -60.38 -65.99
C ASN A 554 -35.10 -59.24 -65.77
N THR A 555 -34.03 -59.50 -65.03
CA THR A 555 -33.05 -58.48 -64.63
C THR A 555 -32.29 -57.85 -65.81
N SER A 556 -32.17 -58.57 -66.94
CA SER A 556 -31.55 -58.07 -68.17
C SER A 556 -32.39 -57.01 -68.90
N GLU A 557 -33.71 -57.02 -68.73
CA GLU A 557 -34.58 -55.94 -69.24
C GLU A 557 -34.54 -54.74 -68.31
N LEU A 558 -34.66 -54.98 -66.99
CA LEU A 558 -34.57 -53.94 -65.96
C LEU A 558 -33.25 -53.17 -65.98
N SER A 559 -32.12 -53.85 -66.22
CA SER A 559 -30.80 -53.20 -66.21
C SER A 559 -30.64 -52.12 -67.29
N ASN A 560 -31.43 -52.16 -68.37
CA ASN A 560 -31.41 -51.15 -69.43
C ASN A 560 -32.17 -49.86 -69.04
N ASP A 561 -33.10 -49.95 -68.10
CA ASP A 561 -33.95 -48.84 -67.65
C ASP A 561 -33.43 -48.15 -66.37
N ILE A 562 -32.38 -48.69 -65.72
CA ILE A 562 -31.80 -48.10 -64.52
C ILE A 562 -31.09 -46.78 -64.86
N LYS A 563 -31.66 -45.67 -64.38
CA LYS A 563 -31.02 -44.35 -64.47
C LYS A 563 -29.81 -44.28 -63.54
N ILE A 564 -28.67 -43.84 -64.06
CA ILE A 564 -27.49 -43.51 -63.26
C ILE A 564 -27.72 -42.13 -62.62
N LEU A 565 -27.71 -42.08 -61.30
CA LEU A 565 -27.77 -40.83 -60.53
C LEU A 565 -26.36 -40.49 -60.02
N ASN A 566 -25.90 -39.27 -60.29
CA ASN A 566 -24.77 -38.68 -59.57
C ASN A 566 -25.32 -37.94 -58.35
N PHE A 567 -25.09 -38.49 -57.16
CA PHE A 567 -25.70 -38.02 -55.91
C PHE A 567 -24.69 -37.54 -54.85
N ILE A 568 -23.39 -37.65 -55.14
CA ILE A 568 -22.36 -37.02 -54.33
C ILE A 568 -22.30 -35.56 -54.77
N ASP A 569 -22.79 -34.68 -53.92
CA ASP A 569 -22.71 -33.24 -54.05
C ASP A 569 -21.56 -32.78 -53.15
N ASP A 570 -20.45 -32.29 -53.73
CA ASP A 570 -19.24 -31.86 -52.99
C ASP A 570 -19.48 -30.64 -52.07
N HIS A 571 -20.72 -30.16 -51.99
CA HIS A 571 -21.12 -29.13 -51.03
C HIS A 571 -21.14 -29.68 -49.59
N LEU A 572 -20.18 -29.22 -48.79
CA LEU A 572 -20.19 -29.40 -47.34
C LEU A 572 -21.18 -28.45 -46.66
N LEU A 573 -21.79 -28.90 -45.57
CA LEU A 573 -22.72 -28.12 -44.77
C LEU A 573 -21.99 -27.39 -43.64
N MET A 574 -22.31 -26.11 -43.47
CA MET A 574 -21.90 -25.31 -42.32
C MET A 574 -23.04 -25.25 -41.30
N THR A 575 -22.68 -25.26 -40.03
CA THR A 575 -23.62 -25.07 -38.92
C THR A 575 -23.87 -23.59 -38.66
N ASP A 576 -25.03 -23.25 -38.09
CA ASP A 576 -25.27 -21.92 -37.54
C ASP A 576 -24.19 -21.51 -36.54
N PHE A 577 -23.80 -20.24 -36.56
CA PHE A 577 -22.88 -19.71 -35.56
C PHE A 577 -23.57 -19.57 -34.20
N LYS A 578 -23.08 -20.32 -33.20
CA LYS A 578 -23.56 -20.26 -31.82
C LYS A 578 -22.38 -20.26 -30.86
N VAL A 579 -22.46 -19.42 -29.84
CA VAL A 579 -21.41 -19.27 -28.83
C VAL A 579 -21.41 -20.41 -27.80
N SER A 580 -22.59 -20.94 -27.46
CA SER A 580 -22.74 -22.08 -26.55
C SER A 580 -21.85 -23.28 -26.95
N PRO A 581 -21.22 -23.99 -25.99
CA PRO A 581 -21.36 -23.89 -24.54
C PRO A 581 -20.35 -22.93 -23.88
N LEU A 582 -19.66 -22.10 -24.66
CA LEU A 582 -18.67 -21.18 -24.12
C LEU A 582 -19.36 -20.24 -23.13
N MET A 583 -18.86 -20.23 -21.90
CA MET A 583 -19.39 -19.35 -20.87
C MET A 583 -18.78 -17.96 -21.03
N TYR A 584 -19.65 -16.97 -20.91
CA TYR A 584 -19.25 -15.59 -20.71
C TYR A 584 -19.45 -15.30 -19.23
N GLU A 585 -18.38 -15.07 -18.50
CA GLU A 585 -18.50 -14.38 -17.21
C GLU A 585 -18.68 -12.90 -17.55
N GLU A 586 -19.93 -12.44 -17.62
CA GLU A 586 -20.19 -11.02 -17.45
C GLU A 586 -19.56 -10.64 -16.11
N LEU A 587 -18.47 -9.88 -16.15
CA LEU A 587 -18.05 -9.08 -15.01
C LEU A 587 -19.25 -8.21 -14.67
N LYS A 588 -20.03 -8.64 -13.67
CA LYS A 588 -21.13 -7.83 -13.16
C LYS A 588 -20.54 -6.47 -12.84
N GLU A 589 -21.20 -5.42 -13.32
CA GLU A 589 -20.96 -4.03 -12.91
C GLU A 589 -21.18 -3.81 -11.39
N ASP A 590 -21.52 -4.86 -10.64
CA ASP A 590 -21.61 -4.89 -9.18
C ASP A 590 -20.23 -5.03 -8.55
N VAL A 591 -19.29 -4.15 -8.90
CA VAL A 591 -18.29 -3.76 -7.92
C VAL A 591 -18.96 -2.62 -7.17
N GLU A 592 -19.61 -2.95 -6.04
CA GLU A 592 -19.79 -1.96 -4.98
C GLU A 592 -18.40 -1.37 -4.76
N PRO A 593 -18.15 -0.10 -5.15
CA PRO A 593 -16.82 0.43 -5.02
C PRO A 593 -16.55 0.48 -3.53
N LEU A 594 -15.57 -0.27 -3.06
CA LEU A 594 -14.98 0.04 -1.77
C LEU A 594 -14.35 1.42 -1.94
N TYR A 595 -15.11 2.45 -1.56
CA TYR A 595 -14.79 3.87 -1.69
C TYR A 595 -13.67 4.29 -0.71
N ILE A 596 -12.71 3.41 -0.46
CA ILE A 596 -11.55 3.70 0.39
C ILE A 596 -10.41 3.99 -0.58
N ILE A 597 -10.30 5.26 -0.97
CA ILE A 597 -9.05 5.75 -1.52
C ILE A 597 -8.04 5.71 -0.38
N ASP A 598 -6.79 5.41 -0.71
CA ASP A 598 -5.69 5.48 0.24
C ASP A 598 -4.65 6.52 -0.18
N ILE A 599 -3.87 7.01 0.78
CA ILE A 599 -2.81 7.98 0.53
C ILE A 599 -1.49 7.24 0.33
N GLN A 600 -0.81 7.50 -0.79
CA GLN A 600 0.60 7.18 -0.91
C GLN A 600 1.40 8.26 -0.18
N GLU A 601 1.93 7.91 0.98
CA GLU A 601 2.62 8.83 1.87
C GLU A 601 4.12 8.82 1.61
N ASP A 602 4.74 10.01 1.56
CA ASP A 602 6.19 10.13 1.64
C ASP A 602 6.60 10.12 3.11
N ILE A 603 7.14 9.00 3.56
CA ILE A 603 7.50 8.79 4.97
C ILE A 603 8.85 9.41 5.33
N THR A 604 9.64 9.82 4.32
CA THR A 604 10.94 10.46 4.52
C THR A 604 10.81 11.85 5.14
N GLN A 605 9.66 12.50 5.02
CA GLN A 605 9.36 13.78 5.66
C GLN A 605 9.43 13.72 7.20
N TYR A 606 9.36 12.52 7.79
CA TYR A 606 9.45 12.33 9.24
C TYR A 606 10.88 12.11 9.74
N ILE A 607 11.86 11.99 8.84
CA ILE A 607 13.26 11.85 9.19
C ILE A 607 13.68 13.08 10.00
N LYS A 608 14.25 12.81 11.16
CA LYS A 608 14.74 13.82 12.09
C LYS A 608 16.15 14.26 11.66
N PRO A 609 16.40 15.58 11.60
CA PRO A 609 17.71 16.11 11.24
C PRO A 609 18.72 15.88 12.37
N LYS A 610 19.99 16.22 12.10
CA LYS A 610 21.05 16.26 13.12
C LYS A 610 20.69 17.23 14.24
N GLU A 611 21.14 16.94 15.45
CA GLU A 611 21.12 17.89 16.56
C GLU A 611 22.06 19.05 16.26
N VAL A 612 21.62 20.27 16.57
CA VAL A 612 22.35 21.52 16.27
C VAL A 612 22.63 22.36 17.51
N ARG A 613 22.11 21.94 18.67
CA ARG A 613 22.29 22.66 19.94
C ARG A 613 23.34 21.95 20.77
N MET A 614 24.26 22.72 21.35
CA MET A 614 25.23 22.17 22.28
C MET A 614 24.53 21.54 23.48
N ALA A 615 25.02 20.38 23.88
CA ALA A 615 24.52 19.63 25.01
C ALA A 615 25.13 20.18 26.31
N VAL A 616 24.26 20.70 27.17
CA VAL A 616 24.58 21.07 28.54
C VAL A 616 24.19 19.90 29.43
N ASP A 617 25.06 19.58 30.38
CA ASP A 617 24.74 18.58 31.38
C ASP A 617 24.00 19.25 32.54
N GLN A 618 22.76 18.83 32.82
CA GLN A 618 21.98 19.39 33.92
C GLN A 618 22.21 18.62 35.24
N GLY A 619 23.07 17.59 35.22
CA GLY A 619 23.21 16.62 36.29
C GLY A 619 22.04 15.64 36.34
N GLU A 620 22.28 14.45 36.88
CA GLU A 620 21.20 13.69 37.48
C GLU A 620 20.88 14.38 38.81
N VAL A 621 19.59 14.53 39.15
CA VAL A 621 19.23 14.76 40.55
C VAL A 621 19.86 13.58 41.28
N GLU A 622 20.89 13.81 42.10
CA GLU A 622 21.44 12.74 42.92
C GLU A 622 20.25 12.15 43.69
N ASP A 623 19.80 10.97 43.27
CA ASP A 623 19.05 10.06 44.11
C ASP A 623 20.01 9.75 45.25
N LEU A 624 19.99 10.60 46.28
CA LEU A 624 20.79 10.42 47.47
C LEU A 624 20.31 9.11 48.08
N ASP A 625 21.06 8.04 47.81
CA ASP A 625 20.82 6.68 48.32
C ASP A 625 20.34 6.77 49.77
N ILE A 626 19.09 6.34 49.97
CA ILE A 626 18.31 6.46 51.20
C ILE A 626 18.81 5.49 52.26
#